data_AF-A0A4Y9ZTM3-F1
#
_entry.id   AF-A0A4Y9ZTM3-F1
#
_cell.length_a   1.000
_cell.length_b   1.000
_cell.length_c   1.000
_cell.angle_alpha   90.00
_cell.angle_beta   90.00
_cell.angle_gamma   90.00
#
_symmetry.space_group_name_H-M   'P 1'
#
loop_
_entity.id
_entity.type
_entity.pdbx_description
1 polymer ?
#
loop_
_entity_poly.entity_id
_entity_poly.type
_entity_poly.pdbx_seq_one_letter_code
_entity_poly.pdbx_strand_id
1 'polypeptide(L)'
;MSSALAPILAVYEHTLQPIGALSWLGAPVSALDVLGAARLALVLRQLREGFHGEYLRGTADGDSSGRPGKGRTLTERRARARDVATTLVMVYGGEAVVAPWLGIQPSFMISGAVPATFVGVHALVELIPAVPAMSLYNEVPAALVDAFTRALLLCDFIPKVVTRHASPAVSNSPWTLLLTALITANAGPFFTSAFSLLHPTPINLTTPPELLPYGWTATDLWIARW
;
A
#
# COMPACT_ATOMS: atom_id res chain seq x y z
N MET A 1 -20.60 -18.41 -20.98
CA MET A 1 -19.43 -18.10 -20.12
C MET A 1 -18.61 -19.37 -19.99
N SER A 2 -17.29 -19.32 -20.16
CA SER A 2 -16.46 -20.53 -20.27
C SER A 2 -16.50 -21.34 -18.96
N SER A 3 -16.87 -22.63 -19.04
CA SER A 3 -17.01 -23.55 -17.89
C SER A 3 -15.75 -23.67 -17.03
N ALA A 4 -14.58 -23.31 -17.57
CA ALA A 4 -13.31 -23.32 -16.85
C ALA A 4 -13.15 -22.15 -15.86
N LEU A 5 -13.87 -21.04 -16.05
CA LEU A 5 -13.77 -19.86 -15.19
C LEU A 5 -14.76 -19.89 -14.02
N ALA A 6 -15.82 -20.70 -14.11
CA ALA A 6 -16.85 -20.82 -13.08
C ALA A 6 -16.30 -21.09 -11.65
N PRO A 7 -15.36 -22.04 -11.43
CA PRO A 7 -14.84 -22.27 -10.08
C PRO A 7 -14.01 -21.09 -9.56
N ILE A 8 -13.27 -20.41 -10.44
CA ILE A 8 -12.47 -19.24 -10.07
C ILE A 8 -13.38 -18.09 -9.64
N LEU A 9 -14.45 -17.85 -10.40
CA LEU A 9 -15.46 -16.84 -10.08
C LEU A 9 -16.20 -17.17 -8.78
N ALA A 10 -16.54 -18.44 -8.53
CA ALA A 10 -17.21 -18.86 -7.30
C ALA A 10 -16.35 -18.66 -6.05
N VAL A 11 -15.05 -19.01 -6.12
CA VAL A 11 -14.10 -18.74 -5.03
C VAL A 11 -13.98 -17.24 -4.80
N TYR A 12 -13.87 -16.47 -5.88
CA TYR A 12 -13.75 -15.02 -5.82
C TYR A 12 -14.98 -14.35 -5.18
N GLU A 13 -16.19 -14.69 -5.64
CA GLU A 13 -17.44 -14.21 -5.05
C GLU A 13 -17.54 -14.57 -3.56
N HIS A 14 -17.13 -15.79 -3.20
CA HIS A 14 -17.10 -16.21 -1.81
C HIS A 14 -16.10 -15.39 -0.96
N THR A 15 -14.91 -15.09 -1.48
CA THR A 15 -13.91 -14.28 -0.76
C THR A 15 -14.30 -12.80 -0.59
N LEU A 16 -15.18 -12.29 -1.45
CA LEU A 16 -15.73 -10.94 -1.36
C LEU A 16 -16.91 -10.82 -0.40
N GLN A 17 -17.46 -11.94 0.09
CA GLN A 17 -18.55 -11.89 1.06
C GLN A 17 -18.06 -11.28 2.38
N PRO A 18 -18.86 -10.39 3.00
CA PRO A 18 -18.51 -9.78 4.26
C PRO A 18 -18.41 -10.86 5.35
N ILE A 19 -17.39 -10.75 6.20
CA ILE A 19 -17.23 -11.70 7.30
C ILE A 19 -18.36 -11.47 8.31
N GLY A 20 -19.19 -12.49 8.55
CA GLY A 20 -20.39 -12.38 9.37
C GLY A 20 -20.15 -11.73 10.74
N ALA A 21 -19.05 -12.05 11.41
CA ALA A 21 -18.69 -11.47 12.71
C ALA A 21 -18.42 -9.95 12.65
N LEU A 22 -17.81 -9.46 11.55
CA LEU A 22 -17.51 -8.05 11.34
C LEU A 22 -18.72 -7.28 10.79
N SER A 23 -19.59 -7.94 10.03
CA SER A 23 -20.83 -7.33 9.55
C SER A 23 -21.77 -6.92 10.68
N TRP A 24 -21.73 -7.60 11.84
CA TRP A 24 -22.50 -7.23 13.03
C TRP A 24 -22.06 -5.89 13.63
N LEU A 25 -20.80 -5.51 13.43
CA LEU A 25 -20.25 -4.20 13.80
C LEU A 25 -20.50 -3.11 12.75
N GLY A 26 -21.30 -3.40 11.70
CA GLY A 26 -21.57 -2.46 10.61
C GLY A 26 -20.39 -2.24 9.67
N ALA A 27 -19.37 -3.09 9.76
CA ALA A 27 -18.17 -3.03 8.93
C ALA A 27 -18.28 -4.08 7.81
N PRO A 28 -18.54 -3.70 6.54
CA PRO A 28 -18.60 -4.63 5.41
C PRO A 28 -17.18 -5.02 4.96
N VAL A 29 -16.40 -5.60 5.87
CA VAL A 29 -15.02 -6.03 5.64
C VAL A 29 -15.04 -7.45 5.07
N SER A 30 -14.47 -7.62 3.88
CA SER A 30 -14.35 -8.92 3.23
C SER A 30 -13.13 -9.69 3.74
N ALA A 31 -13.09 -11.00 3.51
CA ALA A 31 -11.89 -11.80 3.79
C ALA A 31 -10.69 -11.31 2.97
N LEU A 32 -10.94 -10.83 1.75
CA LEU A 32 -9.91 -10.29 0.88
C LEU A 32 -9.29 -9.00 1.45
N ASP A 33 -10.08 -8.12 2.07
CA ASP A 33 -9.57 -6.90 2.71
C ASP A 33 -8.64 -7.25 3.88
N VAL A 34 -8.99 -8.26 4.68
CA VAL A 34 -8.15 -8.73 5.79
C VAL A 34 -6.86 -9.35 5.26
N LEU A 35 -6.93 -10.17 4.21
CA LEU A 35 -5.76 -10.77 3.58
C LEU A 35 -4.84 -9.71 2.95
N GLY A 36 -5.41 -8.73 2.25
CA GLY A 36 -4.68 -7.59 1.70
C GLY A 36 -4.02 -6.75 2.79
N ALA A 37 -4.74 -6.46 3.88
CA ALA A 37 -4.19 -5.76 5.04
C ALA A 37 -3.06 -6.55 5.71
N ALA A 38 -3.21 -7.87 5.86
CA ALA A 38 -2.19 -8.73 6.45
C ALA A 38 -0.94 -8.76 5.58
N ARG A 39 -1.11 -8.92 4.26
CA ARG A 39 -0.03 -8.86 3.29
C ARG A 39 0.70 -7.53 3.38
N LEU A 40 -0.02 -6.43 3.30
CA LEU A 40 0.58 -5.10 3.33
C LEU A 40 1.37 -4.89 4.64
N ALA A 41 0.79 -5.24 5.79
CA ALA A 41 1.48 -5.13 7.07
C ALA A 41 2.77 -5.97 7.13
N LEU A 42 2.74 -7.19 6.58
CA LEU A 42 3.93 -8.06 6.50
C LEU A 42 5.01 -7.45 5.61
N VAL A 43 4.67 -6.94 4.42
CA VAL A 43 5.62 -6.28 3.51
C VAL A 43 6.24 -5.06 4.18
N LEU A 44 5.41 -4.18 4.75
CA LEU A 44 5.89 -2.96 5.40
C LEU A 44 6.78 -3.28 6.60
N ARG A 45 6.59 -4.43 7.24
CA ARG A 45 7.49 -4.89 8.30
C ARG A 45 8.80 -5.45 7.72
N GLN A 46 8.75 -6.30 6.71
CA GLN A 46 9.92 -6.84 6.02
C GLN A 46 10.82 -5.73 5.45
N LEU A 47 10.25 -4.76 4.72
CA LEU A 47 10.98 -3.63 4.15
C LEU A 47 11.66 -2.80 5.24
N ARG A 48 10.96 -2.57 6.35
CA ARG A 48 11.47 -1.78 7.47
C ARG A 48 12.60 -2.48 8.22
N GLU A 49 12.47 -3.78 8.46
CA GLU A 49 13.56 -4.60 9.01
C GLU A 49 14.75 -4.67 8.04
N GLY A 50 14.49 -4.73 6.73
CA GLY A 50 15.51 -4.66 5.68
C GLY A 50 16.29 -3.35 5.72
N PHE A 51 15.62 -2.20 5.64
CA PHE A 51 16.27 -0.89 5.70
C PHE A 51 16.99 -0.64 7.02
N HIS A 52 16.46 -1.16 8.13
CA HIS A 52 17.16 -1.09 9.42
C HIS A 52 18.44 -1.93 9.41
N GLY A 53 18.38 -3.15 8.88
CA GLY A 53 19.55 -4.03 8.73
C GLY A 53 20.62 -3.44 7.81
N GLU A 54 20.22 -2.86 6.68
CA GLU A 54 21.15 -2.16 5.76
C GLU A 54 21.82 -0.96 6.42
N TYR A 55 21.05 -0.15 7.17
CA TYR A 55 21.59 0.98 7.91
C TYR A 55 22.63 0.53 8.96
N LEU A 56 22.35 -0.56 9.69
CA LEU A 56 23.28 -1.14 10.67
C LEU A 56 24.54 -1.75 10.03
N ARG A 57 24.41 -2.40 8.88
CA ARG A 57 25.56 -2.94 8.13
C ARG A 57 26.44 -1.83 7.57
N GLY A 58 25.83 -0.79 6.98
CA GLY A 58 26.55 0.39 6.50
C GLY A 58 27.25 1.19 7.60
N THR A 59 26.81 1.07 8.86
CA THR A 59 27.52 1.62 10.02
C THR A 59 28.67 0.74 10.48
N ALA A 60 28.55 -0.59 10.39
CA ALA A 60 29.61 -1.54 10.76
C ALA A 60 30.80 -1.54 9.77
N ASP A 61 30.55 -1.46 8.46
CA ASP A 61 31.62 -1.47 7.44
C ASP A 61 32.33 -0.11 7.30
N GLY A 62 31.68 0.97 7.76
CA GLY A 62 32.15 2.35 7.60
C GLY A 62 33.06 2.89 8.71
N ASP A 63 33.60 2.05 9.60
CA ASP A 63 34.47 2.45 10.72
C ASP A 63 35.96 2.09 10.51
N SER A 64 36.33 1.67 9.30
CA SER A 64 37.72 1.42 8.90
C SER A 64 38.47 2.69 8.44
N SER A 65 37.75 3.79 8.21
CA SER A 65 38.36 5.10 7.95
C SER A 65 38.22 5.99 9.19
N GLY A 66 39.28 6.12 10.00
CA GLY A 66 39.31 6.82 11.29
C GLY A 66 39.01 8.33 11.27
N ARG A 67 37.92 8.77 10.65
CA ARG A 67 37.37 10.12 10.73
C ARG A 67 36.11 10.11 11.59
N PRO A 68 36.13 10.70 12.79
CA PRO A 68 34.97 10.74 13.65
C PRO A 68 33.90 11.69 13.08
N GLY A 69 32.70 11.15 12.85
CA GLY A 69 31.46 11.83 13.21
C GLY A 69 31.04 13.12 12.48
N LYS A 70 31.31 13.30 11.18
CA LYS A 70 30.68 14.39 10.41
C LYS A 70 29.58 13.88 9.49
N GLY A 71 28.33 13.92 9.97
CA GLY A 71 27.13 13.93 9.11
C GLY A 71 26.18 12.73 9.20
N ARG A 72 26.32 11.82 10.17
CA ARG A 72 25.36 10.71 10.31
C ARG A 72 24.15 11.12 11.15
N THR A 73 22.96 11.02 10.56
CA THR A 73 21.68 11.23 11.26
C THR A 73 21.49 10.16 12.32
N LEU A 74 21.16 10.58 13.54
CA LEU A 74 20.89 9.68 14.66
C LEU A 74 19.73 8.75 14.31
N THR A 75 19.87 7.46 14.60
CA THR A 75 18.77 6.50 14.53
C THR A 75 17.66 6.97 15.46
N GLU A 76 16.48 7.23 14.91
CA GLU A 76 15.37 7.73 15.71
C GLU A 76 14.70 6.58 16.47
N ARG A 77 14.29 6.82 17.72
CA ARG A 77 13.47 5.87 18.47
C ARG A 77 12.14 5.73 17.74
N ARG A 78 11.90 4.54 17.19
CA ARG A 78 10.77 4.26 16.31
C ARG A 78 9.42 4.57 16.97
N ALA A 79 8.68 5.48 16.34
CA ALA A 79 7.35 5.88 16.79
C ALA A 79 6.27 4.98 16.18
N ARG A 80 5.43 4.35 17.02
CA ARG A 80 4.28 3.54 16.55
C ARG A 80 3.32 4.34 15.65
N ALA A 81 3.19 5.63 15.92
CA ALA A 81 2.38 6.54 15.10
C ALA A 81 2.89 6.64 13.65
N ARG A 82 4.22 6.60 13.44
CA ARG A 82 4.83 6.61 12.11
C ARG A 82 4.50 5.33 11.35
N ASP A 83 4.54 4.18 12.01
CA ASP A 83 4.25 2.89 11.40
C ASP A 83 2.77 2.79 10.95
N VAL A 84 1.86 3.28 11.80
CA VAL A 84 0.43 3.42 11.46
C VAL A 84 0.22 4.40 10.31
N ALA A 85 0.84 5.58 10.38
CA ALA A 85 0.75 6.59 9.32
C ALA A 85 1.27 6.06 7.98
N THR A 86 2.38 5.32 7.99
CA THR A 86 2.95 4.68 6.79
C THR A 86 1.95 3.72 6.16
N THR A 87 1.28 2.90 6.98
CA THR A 87 0.27 1.96 6.50
C THR A 87 -0.92 2.68 5.88
N LEU A 88 -1.43 3.73 6.54
CA LEU A 88 -2.55 4.50 6.03
C LEU A 88 -2.18 5.28 4.75
N VAL A 89 -0.98 5.85 4.68
CA VAL A 89 -0.48 6.53 3.47
C VAL A 89 -0.33 5.53 2.32
N MET A 90 0.15 4.31 2.60
CA MET A 90 0.31 3.28 1.57
C MET A 90 -1.03 2.85 0.96
N VAL A 91 -2.09 2.75 1.77
CA VAL A 91 -3.44 2.35 1.31
C VAL A 91 -4.20 3.53 0.70
N TYR A 92 -4.24 4.65 1.39
CA TYR A 92 -5.13 5.78 1.08
C TYR A 92 -4.42 6.96 0.43
N GLY A 93 -3.11 6.92 0.23
CA GLY A 93 -2.35 8.03 -0.35
C GLY A 93 -2.87 8.45 -1.73
N GLY A 94 -3.31 7.48 -2.53
CA GLY A 94 -3.96 7.69 -3.81
C GLY A 94 -5.32 8.36 -3.70
N GLU A 95 -6.21 7.79 -2.90
CA GLU A 95 -7.55 8.32 -2.67
C GLU A 95 -7.51 9.72 -2.03
N ALA A 96 -6.57 9.97 -1.11
CA ALA A 96 -6.40 11.26 -0.46
C ALA A 96 -6.07 12.41 -1.43
N VAL A 97 -5.49 12.09 -2.60
CA VAL A 97 -5.23 13.07 -3.67
C VAL A 97 -6.40 13.14 -4.64
N VAL A 98 -6.83 11.97 -5.14
CA VAL A 98 -7.84 11.89 -6.20
C VAL A 98 -9.22 12.35 -5.72
N ALA A 99 -9.65 11.94 -4.53
CA ALA A 99 -11.00 12.24 -4.06
C ALA A 99 -11.27 13.76 -3.98
N PRO A 100 -10.38 14.58 -3.37
CA PRO A 100 -10.53 16.04 -3.41
C PRO A 100 -10.48 16.62 -4.83
N TRP A 101 -9.66 16.07 -5.73
CA TRP A 101 -9.57 16.54 -7.12
C TRP A 101 -10.86 16.28 -7.91
N LEU A 102 -11.54 15.18 -7.60
CA LEU A 102 -12.86 14.87 -8.14
C LEU A 102 -13.99 15.57 -7.36
N GLY A 103 -13.70 16.31 -6.29
CA GLY A 103 -14.71 16.93 -5.45
C GLY A 103 -15.58 15.93 -4.68
N ILE A 104 -15.07 14.71 -4.46
CA ILE A 104 -15.72 13.67 -3.65
C ILE A 104 -15.02 13.54 -2.29
N GLN A 105 -15.76 13.11 -1.28
CA GLN A 105 -15.18 12.87 0.03
C GLN A 105 -14.44 11.52 0.05
N PRO A 106 -13.19 11.45 0.57
CA PRO A 106 -12.48 10.19 0.72
C PRO A 106 -13.25 9.18 1.58
N SER A 107 -13.21 7.92 1.21
CA SER A 107 -13.92 6.80 1.84
C SER A 107 -13.59 6.65 3.33
N PHE A 108 -12.32 6.83 3.68
CA PHE A 108 -11.84 6.76 5.07
C PHE A 108 -12.40 7.87 5.98
N MET A 109 -12.91 8.97 5.41
CA MET A 109 -13.59 10.02 6.16
C MET A 109 -15.08 9.72 6.37
N ILE A 110 -15.67 8.85 5.54
CA ILE A 110 -17.07 8.42 5.65
C ILE A 110 -17.17 7.23 6.59
N SER A 111 -16.25 6.27 6.46
CA SER A 111 -16.22 5.05 7.28
C SER A 111 -14.82 4.77 7.80
N GLY A 112 -14.69 4.71 9.13
CA GLY A 112 -13.47 4.29 9.81
C GLY A 112 -13.25 2.78 9.83
N ALA A 113 -14.19 1.97 9.31
CA ALA A 113 -14.13 0.51 9.41
C ALA A 113 -12.93 -0.09 8.66
N VAL A 114 -12.71 0.34 7.41
CA VAL A 114 -11.60 -0.16 6.60
C VAL A 114 -10.25 0.33 7.17
N PRO A 115 -10.05 1.63 7.48
CA PRO A 115 -8.85 2.09 8.17
C PRO A 115 -8.58 1.33 9.48
N ALA A 116 -9.60 1.10 10.31
CA ALA A 116 -9.47 0.36 11.56
C ALA A 116 -9.05 -1.09 11.32
N THR A 117 -9.52 -1.72 10.24
CA THR A 117 -9.10 -3.07 9.84
C THR A 117 -7.62 -3.10 9.49
N PHE A 118 -7.14 -2.16 8.67
CA PHE A 118 -5.71 -2.08 8.33
C PHE A 118 -4.83 -1.81 9.55
N VAL A 119 -5.25 -0.91 10.44
CA VAL A 119 -4.51 -0.62 11.69
C VAL A 119 -4.53 -1.82 12.64
N GLY A 120 -5.68 -2.49 12.78
CA GLY A 120 -5.83 -3.67 13.63
C GLY A 120 -4.97 -4.83 13.15
N VAL A 121 -5.00 -5.13 11.86
CA VAL A 121 -4.17 -6.18 11.26
C VAL A 121 -2.69 -5.82 11.34
N HIS A 122 -2.32 -4.55 11.12
CA HIS A 122 -0.95 -4.09 11.35
C HIS A 122 -0.50 -4.36 12.79
N ALA A 123 -1.31 -3.99 13.78
CA ALA A 123 -1.00 -4.23 15.18
C ALA A 123 -0.82 -5.72 15.48
N LEU A 124 -1.66 -6.59 14.91
CA LEU A 124 -1.52 -8.04 15.03
C LEU A 124 -0.22 -8.55 14.42
N VAL A 125 0.16 -8.04 13.24
CA VAL A 125 1.43 -8.42 12.58
C VAL A 125 2.64 -7.96 13.39
N GLU A 126 2.60 -6.80 14.04
CA GLU A 126 3.69 -6.33 14.91
C GLU A 126 3.83 -7.18 16.20
N LEU A 127 2.79 -7.89 16.63
CA LEU A 127 2.87 -8.84 17.76
C LEU A 127 3.60 -10.15 17.41
N ILE A 128 3.79 -10.45 16.11
CA ILE A 128 4.49 -11.66 15.67
C ILE A 128 5.98 -11.50 16.01
N PRO A 129 6.63 -12.48 16.68
CA PRO A 129 8.01 -12.32 17.14
C PRO A 129 9.03 -12.22 16.01
N ALA A 130 8.82 -12.94 14.91
CA ALA A 130 9.70 -12.91 13.75
C ALA A 130 8.88 -13.05 12.46
N VAL A 131 9.22 -12.27 11.44
CA VAL A 131 8.61 -12.38 10.11
C VAL A 131 9.60 -13.10 9.19
N PRO A 132 9.11 -14.00 8.32
CA PRO A 132 9.97 -14.66 7.34
C PRO A 132 10.70 -13.63 6.47
N ALA A 133 11.99 -13.88 6.23
CA ALA A 133 12.76 -13.05 5.30
C ALA A 133 12.14 -13.07 3.89
N MET A 134 12.32 -11.98 3.15
CA MET A 134 11.87 -11.87 1.77
C MET A 134 12.58 -12.95 0.94
N SER A 135 11.80 -13.91 0.44
CA SER A 135 12.28 -14.98 -0.43
C SER A 135 11.24 -15.25 -1.50
N LEU A 136 11.66 -15.68 -2.68
CA LEU A 136 10.75 -15.89 -3.81
C LEU A 136 9.60 -16.85 -3.46
N TYR A 137 9.87 -17.90 -2.68
CA TYR A 137 8.85 -18.85 -2.23
C TYR A 137 7.77 -18.22 -1.33
N ASN A 138 8.15 -17.27 -0.47
CA ASN A 138 7.21 -16.58 0.42
C ASN A 138 6.48 -15.43 -0.30
N GLU A 139 7.17 -14.76 -1.22
CA GLU A 139 6.65 -13.58 -1.90
C GLU A 139 5.73 -13.92 -3.08
N VAL A 140 5.91 -15.05 -3.77
CA VAL A 140 5.05 -15.43 -4.92
C VAL A 140 3.55 -15.53 -4.56
N PRO A 141 3.12 -16.30 -3.54
CA PRO A 141 1.69 -16.36 -3.20
C PRO A 141 1.18 -15.01 -2.71
N ALA A 142 2.06 -14.24 -2.05
CA ALA A 142 1.76 -12.93 -1.51
C ALA A 142 1.58 -11.87 -2.61
N ALA A 143 2.38 -11.96 -3.68
CA ALA A 143 2.28 -11.15 -4.89
C ALA A 143 1.04 -11.50 -5.72
N LEU A 144 0.59 -12.76 -5.70
CA LEU A 144 -0.67 -13.14 -6.34
C LEU A 144 -1.87 -12.46 -5.66
N VAL A 145 -1.92 -12.47 -4.32
CA VAL A 145 -2.99 -11.78 -3.57
C VAL A 145 -2.93 -10.27 -3.83
N ASP A 146 -1.74 -9.68 -3.81
CA ASP A 146 -1.53 -8.27 -4.14
C ASP A 146 -2.04 -7.93 -5.54
N ALA A 147 -1.68 -8.73 -6.54
CA ALA A 147 -2.15 -8.57 -7.92
C ALA A 147 -3.68 -8.62 -8.04
N PHE A 148 -4.35 -9.52 -7.30
CA PHE A 148 -5.82 -9.57 -7.27
C PHE A 148 -6.42 -8.31 -6.63
N THR A 149 -5.88 -7.86 -5.49
CA THR A 149 -6.39 -6.65 -4.82
C THR A 149 -6.16 -5.40 -5.67
N ARG A 150 -5.04 -5.32 -6.39
CA ARG A 150 -4.75 -4.22 -7.31
C ARG A 150 -5.62 -4.28 -8.57
N ALA A 151 -5.87 -5.46 -9.12
CA ALA A 151 -6.80 -5.62 -10.24
C ALA A 151 -8.22 -5.20 -9.85
N LEU A 152 -8.66 -5.52 -8.63
CA LEU A 152 -9.93 -5.05 -8.08
C LEU A 152 -10.01 -3.52 -7.98
N LEU A 153 -8.95 -2.91 -7.45
CA LEU A 153 -8.85 -1.46 -7.36
C LEU A 153 -8.94 -0.81 -8.74
N LEU A 154 -8.19 -1.31 -9.73
CA LEU A 154 -8.10 -0.76 -11.08
C LEU A 154 -9.34 -1.05 -11.96
N CYS A 155 -9.92 -2.24 -11.86
CA CYS A 155 -10.99 -2.69 -12.77
C CYS A 155 -12.39 -2.52 -12.20
N ASP A 156 -12.54 -2.41 -10.87
CA ASP A 156 -13.85 -2.29 -10.23
C ASP A 156 -14.01 -0.96 -9.50
N PHE A 157 -13.12 -0.67 -8.54
CA PHE A 157 -13.26 0.52 -7.69
C PHE A 157 -13.11 1.83 -8.47
N ILE A 158 -11.99 2.03 -9.16
CA ILE A 158 -11.72 3.26 -9.92
C ILE A 158 -12.78 3.53 -11.00
N PRO A 159 -13.15 2.56 -11.86
CA PRO A 159 -14.18 2.79 -12.85
C PRO A 159 -15.50 3.20 -12.21
N LYS A 160 -15.95 2.52 -11.14
CA LYS A 160 -17.19 2.90 -10.44
C LYS A 160 -17.14 4.32 -9.89
N VAL A 161 -16.01 4.76 -9.33
CA VAL A 161 -15.85 6.13 -8.82
C VAL A 161 -15.96 7.16 -9.94
N VAL A 162 -15.30 6.92 -11.08
CA VAL A 162 -15.30 7.86 -12.21
C VAL A 162 -16.63 7.84 -12.96
N THR A 163 -17.16 6.67 -13.32
CA THR A 163 -18.36 6.57 -14.16
C THR A 163 -19.65 6.94 -13.42
N ARG A 164 -19.68 6.85 -12.08
CA ARG A 164 -20.82 7.31 -11.27
C ARG A 164 -20.71 8.77 -10.85
N HIS A 165 -19.68 9.48 -11.31
CA HIS A 165 -19.49 10.89 -10.99
C HIS A 165 -20.65 11.74 -11.53
N ALA A 166 -21.11 12.73 -10.74
CA ALA A 166 -22.28 13.55 -11.08
C ALA A 166 -22.06 14.41 -12.35
N SER A 167 -20.82 14.81 -12.62
CA SER A 167 -20.45 15.58 -13.81
C SER A 167 -20.18 14.69 -15.04
N PRO A 168 -20.92 14.86 -16.16
CA PRO A 168 -20.70 14.11 -17.41
C PRO A 168 -19.33 14.34 -18.03
N ALA A 169 -18.70 15.48 -17.79
CA ALA A 169 -17.36 15.79 -18.28
C ALA A 169 -16.28 14.92 -17.61
N VAL A 170 -16.55 14.43 -16.40
CA VAL A 170 -15.66 13.58 -15.62
C VAL A 170 -15.98 12.11 -15.91
N SER A 171 -17.26 11.73 -15.89
CA SER A 171 -17.66 10.32 -16.02
C SER A 171 -17.47 9.74 -17.42
N ASN A 172 -17.46 10.57 -18.47
CA ASN A 172 -17.19 10.14 -19.86
C ASN A 172 -15.74 10.39 -20.30
N SER A 173 -14.88 10.92 -19.43
CA SER A 173 -13.50 11.27 -19.79
C SER A 173 -12.56 10.08 -19.58
N PRO A 174 -11.98 9.50 -20.66
CA PRO A 174 -11.00 8.42 -20.52
C PRO A 174 -9.73 8.91 -19.81
N TRP A 175 -9.38 10.18 -19.95
CA TRP A 175 -8.25 10.79 -19.25
C TRP A 175 -8.45 10.83 -17.75
N THR A 176 -9.67 11.11 -17.30
CA THR A 176 -9.98 11.10 -15.87
C THR A 176 -9.82 9.70 -15.29
N LEU A 177 -10.27 8.67 -16.01
CA LEU A 177 -10.10 7.28 -15.61
C LEU A 177 -8.61 6.92 -15.52
N LEU A 178 -7.83 7.21 -16.56
CA LEU A 178 -6.40 6.91 -16.59
C LEU A 178 -5.61 7.62 -15.49
N LEU A 179 -5.85 8.93 -15.27
CA LEU A 179 -5.18 9.70 -14.23
C LEU A 179 -5.60 9.24 -12.84
N THR A 180 -6.89 8.96 -12.64
CA THR A 180 -7.39 8.42 -11.38
C THR A 180 -6.76 7.07 -11.07
N ALA A 181 -6.66 6.18 -12.07
CA ALA A 181 -6.04 4.88 -11.91
C ALA A 181 -4.54 4.98 -11.58
N LEU A 182 -3.81 5.82 -12.34
CA LEU A 182 -2.39 6.03 -12.14
C LEU A 182 -2.10 6.58 -10.75
N ILE A 183 -2.80 7.63 -10.32
CA ILE A 183 -2.56 8.28 -9.02
C ILE A 183 -3.01 7.36 -7.88
N THR A 184 -4.21 6.75 -8.00
CA THR A 184 -4.75 5.93 -6.91
C THR A 184 -3.86 4.72 -6.61
N ALA A 185 -3.33 4.06 -7.65
CA ALA A 185 -2.50 2.87 -7.50
C ALA A 185 -1.05 3.17 -7.04
N ASN A 186 -0.51 4.36 -7.36
CA ASN A 186 0.93 4.64 -7.18
C ASN A 186 1.25 5.68 -6.11
N ALA A 187 0.30 6.53 -5.71
CA ALA A 187 0.61 7.61 -4.79
C ALA A 187 0.99 7.12 -3.38
N GLY A 188 0.47 5.96 -2.95
CA GLY A 188 0.86 5.35 -1.67
C GLY A 188 2.36 5.07 -1.59
N PRO A 189 2.90 4.17 -2.43
CA PRO A 189 4.34 3.91 -2.53
C PRO A 189 5.15 5.21 -2.72
N PHE A 190 4.70 6.07 -3.64
CA PHE A 190 5.37 7.34 -3.92
C PHE A 190 5.53 8.23 -2.67
N PHE A 191 4.46 8.43 -1.89
CA PHE A 191 4.52 9.26 -0.68
C PHE A 191 5.29 8.57 0.46
N THR A 192 5.17 7.25 0.60
CA THR A 192 5.95 6.53 1.62
C THR A 192 7.46 6.65 1.37
N SER A 193 7.88 6.61 0.11
CA SER A 193 9.26 6.83 -0.31
C SER A 193 9.66 8.30 -0.22
N ALA A 194 8.81 9.23 -0.67
CA ALA A 194 9.11 10.66 -0.68
C ALA A 194 9.31 11.21 0.74
N PHE A 195 8.51 10.76 1.71
CA PHE A 195 8.66 11.14 3.12
C PHE A 195 9.61 10.23 3.91
N SER A 196 10.30 9.30 3.24
CA SER A 196 11.25 8.37 3.88
C SER A 196 10.61 7.58 5.04
N LEU A 197 9.30 7.29 4.98
CA LEU A 197 8.54 6.81 6.14
C LEU A 197 9.02 5.44 6.66
N LEU A 198 9.62 4.63 5.78
CA LEU A 198 10.15 3.31 6.11
C LEU A 198 11.59 3.33 6.63
N HIS A 199 12.32 4.45 6.51
CA HIS A 199 13.72 4.52 6.93
C HIS A 199 13.86 4.69 8.45
N PRO A 200 14.95 4.18 9.06
CA PRO A 200 15.21 4.33 10.49
C PRO A 200 15.68 5.76 10.90
N THR A 201 15.74 6.69 9.95
CA THR A 201 16.14 8.09 10.15
C THR A 201 14.93 9.00 10.35
N PRO A 202 15.12 10.24 10.85
CA PRO A 202 14.07 11.24 10.88
C PRO A 202 13.40 11.41 9.52
N ILE A 203 12.09 11.72 9.54
CA ILE A 203 11.30 11.99 8.33
C ILE A 203 11.99 13.12 7.57
N ASN A 204 12.42 12.80 6.35
CA ASN A 204 13.06 13.75 5.44
C ASN A 204 12.39 13.61 4.07
N LEU A 205 12.30 14.73 3.37
CA LEU A 205 11.85 14.71 1.98
C LEU A 205 13.00 14.20 1.10
N THR A 206 12.80 13.04 0.49
CA THR A 206 13.76 12.41 -0.42
C THR A 206 13.15 12.29 -1.81
N THR A 207 14.00 12.36 -2.84
CA THR A 207 13.55 12.04 -4.20
C THR A 207 13.16 10.57 -4.24
N PRO A 208 11.89 10.23 -4.52
CA PRO A 208 11.44 8.86 -4.53
C PRO A 208 12.09 8.10 -5.70
N PRO A 209 12.35 6.79 -5.54
CA PRO A 209 13.12 6.02 -6.52
C PRO A 209 12.48 6.02 -7.91
N GLU A 210 11.17 6.20 -8.00
CA GLU A 210 10.41 6.29 -9.26
C GLU A 210 10.80 7.52 -10.10
N LEU A 211 11.29 8.60 -9.47
CA LEU A 211 11.76 9.81 -10.15
C LEU A 211 13.28 9.82 -10.43
N LEU A 212 14.02 8.83 -9.91
CA LEU A 212 15.45 8.68 -10.20
C LEU A 212 15.68 8.12 -11.62
N PRO A 213 16.89 8.22 -12.19
CA PRO A 213 17.21 7.59 -13.46
C PRO A 213 16.89 6.09 -13.42
N TYR A 214 16.19 5.60 -14.44
CA TYR A 214 15.62 4.24 -14.51
C TYR A 214 14.51 3.93 -13.49
N GLY A 215 14.12 4.85 -12.62
CA GLY A 215 12.99 4.72 -11.70
C GLY A 215 11.68 4.44 -12.41
N TRP A 216 11.53 4.98 -13.62
CA TRP A 216 10.41 4.69 -14.51
C TRP A 216 10.32 3.19 -14.85
N THR A 217 11.38 2.40 -14.76
CA THR A 217 11.33 0.94 -15.04
C THR A 217 10.66 0.14 -13.92
N ALA A 218 10.39 0.75 -12.77
CA ALA A 218 9.64 0.14 -11.69
C ALA A 218 8.26 -0.29 -12.19
N THR A 219 7.98 -1.58 -12.14
CA THR A 219 6.80 -2.23 -12.75
C THR A 219 5.49 -1.65 -12.22
N ASP A 220 5.47 -1.16 -10.98
CA ASP A 220 4.29 -0.56 -10.35
C ASP A 220 3.76 0.67 -11.09
N LEU A 221 4.65 1.52 -11.64
CA LEU A 221 4.25 2.68 -12.45
C LEU A 221 3.57 2.26 -13.77
N TRP A 222 3.88 1.07 -14.28
CA TRP A 222 3.42 0.57 -15.59
C TRP A 222 2.13 -0.25 -15.53
N ILE A 223 1.79 -0.87 -14.40
CA ILE A 223 0.62 -1.78 -14.31
C ILE A 223 -0.71 -1.02 -14.52
N ALA A 224 -0.74 0.31 -14.38
CA ALA A 224 -1.89 1.16 -14.68
C ALA A 224 -2.07 1.51 -16.18
N ARG A 225 -1.25 0.95 -17.09
CA ARG A 225 -1.27 1.25 -18.53
C ARG A 225 -1.96 0.14 -19.33
N TRP A 226 -3.29 0.06 -19.27
CA TRP A 226 -4.12 -0.75 -20.16
C TRP A 226 -5.42 -0.03 -20.50
#